data_AF-A0A0Q9H9T3-F1
#
_entry.id   AF-A0A0Q9H9T3-F1
#
_cell.length_a   1.000
_cell.length_b   1.000
_cell.length_c   1.000
_cell.angle_alpha   90.00
_cell.angle_beta   90.00
_cell.angle_gamma   90.00
#
_symmetry.space_group_name_H-M   'P 1'
#
loop_
_entity.id
_entity.type
_entity.pdbx_description
1 polymer ?
#
loop_
_entity_poly.entity_id
_entity_poly.type
_entity_poly.pdbx_seq_one_letter_code
_entity_poly.pdbx_strand_id
1 'polypeptide(L)'
;MEKPQTDDINVQMLKLRTALPIWGVEASDLVELARNAERAAASVDERTLQRMRALIETTTGWHNTLLYWEEQHAAPAMSADIRVLRASLNAMRSEVASAAMMFQK
;
A
#
# COMPACT_ATOMS: atom_id res chain seq x y z
N MET A 1 10.71 -19.12 23.83
CA MET A 1 10.77 -19.74 22.49
C MET A 1 10.20 -18.71 21.52
N GLU A 2 11.03 -17.76 21.06
CA GLU A 2 10.59 -16.54 20.32
C GLU A 2 11.20 -16.43 18.91
N LYS A 3 12.34 -17.08 18.65
CA LYS A 3 13.08 -17.00 17.36
C LYS A 3 12.27 -17.33 16.09
N PRO A 4 11.41 -18.38 16.06
CA PRO A 4 10.75 -18.77 14.80
C PRO A 4 9.78 -17.70 14.28
N GLN A 5 9.14 -16.96 15.19
CA GLN A 5 8.16 -15.94 14.84
C GLN A 5 8.83 -14.66 14.33
N THR A 6 9.96 -14.26 14.93
CA THR A 6 10.76 -13.13 14.45
C THR A 6 11.37 -13.39 13.08
N ASP A 7 11.84 -14.62 12.82
CA ASP A 7 12.40 -14.99 11.52
C ASP A 7 11.33 -14.94 10.41
N ASP A 8 10.10 -15.40 10.68
CA ASP A 8 8.99 -15.29 9.74
C ASP A 8 8.62 -13.82 9.46
N ILE A 9 8.52 -12.97 10.49
CA ILE A 9 8.26 -11.53 10.31
C ILE A 9 9.32 -10.89 9.42
N ASN A 10 10.60 -11.17 9.65
CA ASN A 10 11.68 -10.63 8.83
C ASN A 10 11.59 -11.06 7.36
N VAL A 11 11.24 -12.32 7.10
CA VAL A 11 11.01 -12.83 5.74
C VAL A 11 9.84 -12.10 5.07
N GLN A 12 8.73 -11.89 5.78
CA GLN A 12 7.59 -11.16 5.24
C GLN A 12 7.90 -9.68 5.02
N MET A 13 8.65 -9.04 5.92
CA MET A 13 9.11 -7.66 5.73
C MET A 13 10.02 -7.51 4.51
N LEU A 14 10.87 -8.50 4.22
CA LEU A 14 11.70 -8.48 3.01
C LEU A 14 10.84 -8.59 1.73
N LYS A 15 9.83 -9.47 1.73
CA LYS A 15 8.87 -9.56 0.62
C LYS A 15 8.15 -8.22 0.41
N LEU A 16 7.69 -7.60 1.50
CA LEU A 16 7.02 -6.30 1.43
C LEU A 16 7.96 -5.21 0.87
N ARG A 17 9.21 -5.15 1.33
CA ARG A 17 10.21 -4.21 0.79
C ARG A 17 10.47 -4.39 -0.71
N THR A 18 10.37 -5.62 -1.20
CA THR A 18 10.54 -5.92 -2.63
C THR A 18 9.29 -5.54 -3.43
N ALA A 19 8.10 -5.71 -2.86
CA ALA A 19 6.84 -5.40 -3.51
C ALA A 19 6.53 -3.88 -3.53
N LEU A 20 6.93 -3.15 -2.47
CA LEU A 20 6.57 -1.74 -2.27
C LEU A 20 6.95 -0.84 -3.47
N PRO A 21 8.15 -0.94 -4.07
CA PRO A 21 8.49 -0.13 -5.23
C PRO A 21 7.64 -0.47 -6.46
N ILE A 22 7.30 -1.74 -6.66
CA ILE A 22 6.46 -2.20 -7.78
C ILE A 22 5.06 -1.60 -7.66
N TRP A 23 4.48 -1.67 -6.46
CA TRP A 23 3.20 -1.04 -6.14
C TRP A 23 3.24 0.48 -6.22
N GLY A 24 4.38 1.10 -5.88
CA GLY A 24 4.58 2.54 -6.04
C GLY A 24 4.52 2.99 -7.50
N VAL A 25 5.14 2.24 -8.41
CA VAL A 25 5.02 2.49 -9.86
C VAL A 25 3.59 2.31 -10.32
N GLU A 26 2.93 1.21 -9.93
CA GLU A 26 1.53 0.98 -10.29
C GLU A 26 0.59 2.08 -9.75
N ALA A 27 0.80 2.53 -8.51
CA ALA A 27 0.06 3.63 -7.92
C ALA A 27 0.22 4.92 -8.74
N SER A 28 1.47 5.26 -9.11
CA SER A 28 1.77 6.43 -9.93
C SER A 28 1.05 6.36 -11.28
N ASP A 29 1.16 5.23 -11.99
CA ASP A 29 0.51 5.02 -13.28
C ASP A 29 -1.01 5.19 -13.18
N LEU A 30 -1.63 4.60 -12.16
CA LEU A 30 -3.07 4.68 -11.94
C LEU A 30 -3.51 6.12 -11.62
N VAL A 31 -2.76 6.84 -10.77
CA VAL A 31 -3.04 8.24 -10.44
C VAL A 31 -2.90 9.14 -11.66
N GLU A 32 -1.88 8.93 -12.50
CA GLU A 32 -1.69 9.69 -13.73
C GLU A 32 -2.82 9.42 -14.74
N LEU A 33 -3.23 8.16 -14.90
CA LEU A 33 -4.39 7.80 -15.75
C LEU A 33 -5.66 8.51 -15.29
N ALA A 34 -5.93 8.51 -13.98
CA ALA A 34 -7.06 9.24 -13.40
C ALA A 34 -6.99 10.74 -13.70
N ARG A 35 -5.86 11.39 -13.42
CA ARG A 35 -5.67 12.82 -13.69
C ARG A 35 -5.79 13.17 -15.17
N ASN A 36 -5.33 12.29 -16.05
CA ASN A 36 -5.46 12.48 -17.50
C ASN A 36 -6.92 12.40 -17.94
N ALA A 37 -7.67 11.44 -17.43
CA ALA A 37 -9.10 11.31 -17.71
C ALA A 37 -9.88 12.52 -17.19
N GLU A 38 -9.60 12.99 -15.97
CA GLU A 38 -10.22 14.17 -15.39
C GLU A 38 -9.96 15.43 -16.24
N ARG A 39 -8.70 15.69 -16.62
CA ARG A 39 -8.33 16.79 -17.52
C ARG A 39 -9.00 16.72 -18.90
N ALA A 40 -9.24 15.51 -19.39
CA ALA A 40 -9.91 15.28 -20.67
C ALA A 40 -11.45 15.28 -20.56
N ALA A 41 -12.02 15.49 -19.36
CA ALA A 41 -13.44 15.30 -19.07
C ALA A 41 -13.97 13.92 -19.49
N ALA A 42 -13.11 12.89 -19.40
CA ALA A 42 -13.40 11.51 -19.76
C ALA A 42 -13.61 10.65 -18.52
N SER A 43 -14.27 9.50 -18.68
CA SER A 43 -14.34 8.47 -17.65
C SER A 43 -13.10 7.58 -17.67
N VAL A 44 -12.67 7.13 -16.51
CA VAL A 44 -11.77 5.99 -16.38
C VAL A 44 -12.55 4.69 -16.57
N ASP A 45 -11.96 3.69 -17.20
CA ASP A 45 -12.58 2.39 -17.39
C ASP A 45 -12.69 1.61 -16.06
N GLU A 46 -13.69 0.72 -15.97
CA GLU A 46 -13.95 -0.05 -14.76
C GLU A 46 -12.77 -0.94 -14.34
N ARG A 47 -11.97 -1.45 -15.29
CA ARG A 47 -10.79 -2.27 -14.97
C ARG A 47 -9.73 -1.43 -14.26
N THR A 48 -9.51 -0.20 -14.68
CA THR A 48 -8.60 0.73 -13.98
C THR A 48 -9.11 1.04 -12.56
N LEU A 49 -10.42 1.26 -12.37
CA LEU A 49 -11.00 1.44 -11.03
C LEU A 49 -10.88 0.18 -10.15
N GLN A 50 -11.00 -1.01 -10.74
CA GLN A 50 -10.79 -2.28 -10.03
C GLN A 50 -9.33 -2.45 -9.61
N ARG A 51 -8.36 -2.05 -10.45
CA ARG A 51 -6.93 -2.07 -10.10
C ARG A 51 -6.63 -1.13 -8.94
N MET A 52 -7.18 0.09 -8.96
CA MET A 52 -7.07 1.02 -7.84
C MET A 52 -7.62 0.42 -6.54
N ARG A 53 -8.81 -0.19 -6.58
CA ARG A 53 -9.43 -0.87 -5.43
C ARG A 53 -8.56 -2.02 -4.91
N ALA A 54 -8.10 -2.90 -5.79
CA ALA A 54 -7.24 -4.02 -5.42
C ALA A 54 -5.93 -3.56 -4.76
N LEU A 55 -5.32 -2.48 -5.26
CA LEU A 55 -4.12 -1.90 -4.68
C LEU A 55 -4.39 -1.30 -3.29
N ILE A 56 -5.50 -0.57 -3.12
CA ILE A 56 -5.95 -0.03 -1.83
C ILE A 56 -6.18 -1.15 -0.81
N GLU A 57 -6.87 -2.23 -1.21
CA GLU A 57 -7.15 -3.37 -0.34
C GLU A 57 -5.87 -4.09 0.08
N THR A 58 -4.98 -4.37 -0.89
CA THR A 58 -3.70 -5.05 -0.64
C THR A 58 -2.82 -4.24 0.32
N THR A 59 -2.67 -2.94 0.06
CA THR A 59 -1.85 -2.04 0.90
C THR A 59 -2.47 -1.85 2.29
N THR A 60 -3.80 -1.85 2.41
CA THR A 60 -4.50 -1.81 3.70
C THR A 60 -4.29 -3.08 4.51
N GLY A 61 -4.36 -4.25 3.86
CA GLY A 61 -4.07 -5.53 4.51
C GLY A 61 -2.67 -5.54 5.13
N TRP A 62 -1.65 -5.16 4.35
CA TRP A 62 -0.27 -5.05 4.83
C TRP A 62 -0.11 -4.01 5.93
N HIS A 63 -0.73 -2.83 5.80
CA HIS A 63 -0.67 -1.81 6.83
C HIS A 63 -1.20 -2.34 8.18
N ASN A 64 -2.30 -3.09 8.16
CA ASN A 64 -2.89 -3.67 9.37
C ASN A 64 -2.05 -4.81 9.95
N THR A 65 -1.46 -5.67 9.11
CA THR A 65 -0.52 -6.70 9.54
C THR A 65 0.70 -6.08 10.23
N LEU A 66 1.25 -5.01 9.66
CA LEU A 66 2.38 -4.30 10.24
C LEU A 66 2.01 -3.64 11.58
N LEU A 67 0.84 -3.01 11.67
CA LEU A 67 0.35 -2.45 12.93
C LEU A 67 0.24 -3.53 14.01
N TYR A 68 -0.34 -4.68 13.66
CA TYR A 68 -0.44 -5.82 14.57
C TYR A 68 0.94 -6.27 15.06
N TRP A 69 1.94 -6.39 14.19
CA TRP A 69 3.30 -6.74 14.62
C TRP A 69 3.95 -5.69 15.50
N GLU A 70 3.69 -4.40 15.26
CA GLU A 70 4.19 -3.32 16.11
C GLU A 70 3.61 -3.40 17.52
N GLU A 71 2.31 -3.67 17.65
CA GLU A 71 1.59 -3.78 18.93
C GLU A 71 2.04 -4.99 19.76
N GLN A 72 2.58 -6.04 19.14
CA GLN A 72 3.12 -7.24 19.82
C GLN A 72 4.52 -7.03 20.41
N HIS A 73 4.87 -5.80 20.81
CA HIS A 73 6.17 -5.44 21.39
C HIS A 73 7.38 -5.82 20.53
N ALA A 74 7.30 -5.56 19.22
CA ALA A 74 8.43 -5.68 18.31
C ALA A 74 9.70 -5.01 18.87
N ALA A 75 10.86 -5.64 18.66
CA ALA A 75 12.15 -5.05 19.03
C ALA A 75 12.29 -3.64 18.40
N PRO A 76 12.95 -2.67 19.07
CA PRO A 76 12.93 -1.27 18.64
C PRO A 76 13.32 -1.02 17.18
N ALA A 77 14.32 -1.74 16.67
CA ALA A 77 14.74 -1.64 15.27
C ALA A 77 13.66 -2.13 14.29
N MET A 78 13.00 -3.25 14.60
CA MET A 78 11.90 -3.79 13.82
C MET A 78 10.68 -2.87 13.86
N SER A 79 10.38 -2.28 15.02
CA SER A 79 9.31 -1.29 15.16
C SER A 79 9.55 -0.04 14.30
N ALA A 80 10.78 0.48 14.25
CA ALA A 80 11.12 1.61 13.40
C ALA A 80 10.92 1.30 11.91
N ASP A 81 11.41 0.15 11.45
CA ASP A 81 11.22 -0.31 10.08
C ASP A 81 9.73 -0.49 9.73
N ILE A 82 8.95 -1.09 10.64
CA ILE A 82 7.50 -1.24 10.50
C ILE A 82 6.83 0.13 10.29
N ARG A 83 7.17 1.13 11.10
CA ARG A 83 6.59 2.48 10.97
C ARG A 83 6.87 3.11 9.61
N VAL A 84 8.10 2.97 9.11
CA VAL A 84 8.47 3.49 7.78
C VAL A 84 7.63 2.83 6.69
N LEU A 85 7.55 1.50 6.69
CA LEU A 85 6.76 0.76 5.70
C LEU A 85 5.27 1.10 5.77
N ARG A 86 4.72 1.22 6.98
CA ARG A 86 3.32 1.64 7.20
C ARG A 86 3.06 3.04 6.67
N ALA A 87 3.96 4.00 6.93
CA ALA A 87 3.82 5.35 6.43
C ALA A 87 3.81 5.40 4.89
N SER A 88 4.70 4.63 4.24
CA SER A 88 4.73 4.53 2.78
C SER A 88 3.45 3.91 2.20
N LEU A 89 2.95 2.82 2.80
CA LEU A 89 1.68 2.20 2.40
C LEU A 89 0.51 3.17 2.55
N ASN A 90 0.47 3.92 3.66
CA ASN A 90 -0.59 4.88 3.91
C ASN A 90 -0.57 6.05 2.90
N ALA A 91 0.61 6.58 2.58
CA ALA A 91 0.76 7.63 1.57
C ALA A 91 0.26 7.17 0.20
N MET A 92 0.74 6.01 -0.27
CA MET A 92 0.32 5.40 -1.53
C MET A 92 -1.20 5.18 -1.59
N ARG A 93 -1.77 4.61 -0.52
CA ARG A 93 -3.21 4.40 -0.41
C ARG A 93 -3.99 5.70 -0.51
N SER A 94 -3.53 6.75 0.18
CA SER A 94 -4.20 8.05 0.19
C SER A 94 -4.23 8.67 -1.22
N GLU A 95 -3.13 8.59 -1.96
CA GLU A 95 -3.05 9.12 -3.32
C GLU A 95 -3.97 8.35 -4.28
N VAL A 96 -3.91 7.01 -4.25
CA VAL A 96 -4.74 6.15 -5.11
C VAL A 96 -6.22 6.30 -4.78
N ALA A 97 -6.57 6.38 -3.49
CA ALA A 97 -7.95 6.60 -3.06
C ALA A 97 -8.49 7.96 -3.52
N SER A 98 -7.69 9.01 -3.39
CA SER A 98 -8.07 10.35 -3.88
C SER A 98 -8.30 10.36 -5.39
N ALA A 99 -7.45 9.68 -6.16
CA ALA A 99 -7.63 9.52 -7.60
C ALA A 99 -8.89 8.73 -7.96
N ALA A 100 -9.17 7.63 -7.24
CA ALA A 100 -10.36 6.81 -7.47
C ALA A 100 -11.66 7.60 -7.20
N MET A 101 -11.67 8.45 -6.18
CA MET A 101 -12.83 9.28 -5.82
C MET A 101 -13.24 10.27 -6.91
N MET A 102 -12.34 10.66 -7.82
CA MET A 102 -12.67 11.55 -8.96
C MET A 102 -13.78 10.97 -9.86
N PHE A 103 -13.98 9.66 -9.83
CA PHE A 103 -14.88 8.94 -10.72
C PHE A 103 -15.99 8.16 -9.99
N GLN A 104 -16.07 8.28 -8.66
CA GLN A 104 -17.19 7.73 -7.88
C GLN A 104 -18.36 8.72 -7.96
N LYS A 105 -19.29 8.46 -8.89
CA LYS A 105 -20.57 9.16 -8.99
C LYS A 105 -21.68 8.38 -8.28
#